data_AF-A0A085L947-F1
#
_entry.id   AF-A0A085L947-F1
#
_cell.length_a   1.000
_cell.length_b   1.000
_cell.length_c   1.000
_cell.angle_alpha   90.00
_cell.angle_beta   90.00
_cell.angle_gamma   90.00
#
_symmetry.space_group_name_H-M   'P 1'
#
loop_
_entity.id
_entity.type
_entity.pdbx_description
1 polymer ?
#
loop_
_entity_poly.entity_id
_entity_poly.type
_entity_poly.pdbx_seq_one_letter_code
_entity_poly.pdbx_strand_id
1 'polypeptide(L)'
;MVADWTRTLLVNLEDPTTRGNLNLLKPEPRNLVDSFIKKQVLPEDLGQDFIHALQEVLSGLLKVTVKTASLRAGLLKGGSPATPAEMKKRFEEYLDELTRGKEPGNVRIVLE
;
A
#
# COMPACT_ATOMS: atom_id res chain seq x y z
N MET A 1 -0.19 -20.63 23.21
CA MET A 1 -0.05 -21.02 21.79
C MET A 1 -0.87 -20.14 20.84
N VAL A 2 -2.21 -20.17 20.80
CA VAL A 2 -2.98 -19.23 19.92
C VAL A 2 -3.09 -17.82 20.51
N ALA A 3 -3.34 -17.71 21.82
CA ALA A 3 -3.46 -16.42 22.50
C ALA A 3 -2.20 -15.54 22.38
N ASP A 4 -1.01 -16.16 22.35
CA ASP A 4 0.26 -15.45 22.20
C ASP A 4 0.42 -14.85 20.80
N TRP A 5 -0.03 -15.56 19.77
CA TRP A 5 -0.06 -15.05 18.39
C TRP A 5 -1.08 -13.94 18.22
N THR A 6 -2.30 -14.10 18.73
CA THR A 6 -3.32 -13.04 18.73
C THR A 6 -2.77 -11.77 19.37
N ARG A 7 -2.14 -11.90 20.54
CA ARG A 7 -1.54 -10.75 21.24
C ARG A 7 -0.39 -10.13 20.44
N THR A 8 0.48 -10.95 19.85
CA THR A 8 1.60 -10.45 19.04
C THR A 8 1.11 -9.66 17.83
N LEU A 9 0.11 -10.18 17.11
CA LEU A 9 -0.48 -9.49 15.97
C LEU A 9 -1.13 -8.17 16.39
N LEU A 10 -1.90 -8.16 17.48
CA LEU A 10 -2.52 -6.95 18.00
C LEU A 10 -1.48 -5.89 18.38
N VAL A 11 -0.41 -6.27 19.09
CA VAL A 11 0.68 -5.35 19.44
C VAL A 11 1.32 -4.73 18.19
N ASN A 12 1.61 -5.55 17.17
CA ASN A 12 2.20 -5.04 15.94
C ASN A 12 1.24 -4.12 15.17
N LEU A 13 -0.06 -4.44 15.12
CA LEU A 13 -1.08 -3.63 14.46
C LEU A 13 -1.41 -2.33 15.20
N GLU A 14 -1.22 -2.31 16.52
CA GLU A 14 -1.41 -1.14 17.36
C GLU A 14 -0.19 -0.20 17.38
N ASP A 15 0.97 -0.65 16.90
CA ASP A 15 2.15 0.20 16.75
C ASP A 15 1.82 1.42 15.86
N PRO A 16 2.25 2.64 16.24
CA PRO A 16 1.96 3.85 15.48
C PRO A 16 2.36 3.79 14.00
N THR A 17 3.45 3.09 13.68
CA THR A 17 3.95 2.94 12.32
C THR A 17 3.01 2.07 11.49
N THR A 18 2.66 0.91 12.03
CA THR A 18 1.75 -0.05 11.37
C THR A 18 0.33 0.51 11.24
N ARG A 19 -0.16 1.28 12.23
CA ARG A 19 -1.44 1.97 12.10
C ARG A 19 -1.47 2.93 10.92
N GLY A 20 -0.35 3.59 10.62
CA GLY A 20 -0.21 4.41 9.42
C GLY A 20 -0.45 3.61 8.13
N ASN A 21 0.05 2.38 8.07
CA ASN A 21 -0.07 1.48 6.93
C ASN A 21 -1.51 1.00 6.69
N LEU A 22 -2.36 0.95 7.73
CA LEU A 22 -3.79 0.62 7.56
C LEU A 22 -4.50 1.58 6.60
N ASN A 23 -4.05 2.84 6.54
CA ASN A 23 -4.57 3.83 5.59
C ASN A 23 -4.09 3.63 4.15
N LEU A 24 -3.13 2.72 3.94
CA LEU A 24 -2.57 2.40 2.63
C LEU A 24 -3.11 1.07 2.08
N LEU A 25 -3.84 0.31 2.89
CA LEU A 25 -4.60 -0.85 2.43
C LEU A 25 -5.82 -0.42 1.61
N LYS A 26 -6.22 -1.30 0.69
CA LYS A 26 -7.51 -1.20 0.01
C LYS A 26 -8.66 -1.42 1.02
N PRO A 27 -9.89 -0.92 0.72
CA PRO A 27 -11.01 -1.00 1.65
C PRO A 27 -11.34 -2.42 2.15
N GLU A 28 -11.31 -3.42 1.26
CA GLU A 28 -11.63 -4.81 1.62
C GLU A 28 -10.61 -5.44 2.58
N PRO A 29 -9.29 -5.51 2.27
CA PRO A 29 -8.27 -5.96 3.22
C PRO A 29 -8.29 -5.19 4.53
N ARG A 30 -8.49 -3.87 4.47
CA ARG A 30 -8.59 -3.02 5.67
C ARG A 30 -9.74 -3.46 6.58
N ASN A 31 -10.93 -3.70 6.02
CA ASN A 31 -12.09 -4.13 6.80
C ASN A 31 -11.85 -5.46 7.52
N LEU A 32 -11.10 -6.37 6.92
CA LEU A 32 -10.73 -7.65 7.55
C LEU A 32 -9.81 -7.41 8.76
N VAL A 33 -8.78 -6.57 8.61
CA VAL A 33 -7.85 -6.23 9.69
C VAL A 33 -8.53 -5.43 10.80
N ASP A 34 -9.34 -4.42 10.45
CA ASP A 34 -10.10 -3.61 11.42
C ASP A 34 -11.09 -4.48 12.21
N SER A 35 -11.73 -5.45 11.56
CA SER A 35 -12.62 -6.41 12.22
C SER A 35 -11.86 -7.31 13.20
N PHE A 36 -10.65 -7.75 12.84
CA PHE A 36 -9.78 -8.52 13.73
C PHE A 36 -9.34 -7.70 14.94
N ILE A 37 -8.86 -6.47 14.73
CA ILE A 37 -8.47 -5.55 15.82
C ILE A 37 -9.64 -5.31 16.77
N LYS A 38 -10.85 -5.11 16.25
CA LYS A 38 -12.06 -4.88 17.06
C LYS A 38 -12.48 -6.11 17.86
N LYS A 39 -12.42 -7.31 17.25
CA LYS A 39 -12.82 -8.56 17.90
C LYS A 39 -11.76 -9.07 18.87
N GLN A 40 -10.49 -8.71 18.66
CA GLN A 40 -9.32 -9.17 19.43
C GLN A 40 -9.20 -10.71 19.50
N VAL A 41 -9.79 -11.40 18.53
CA VAL A 41 -9.85 -12.86 18.44
C VAL A 41 -9.56 -13.24 17.00
N LEU A 42 -8.61 -14.16 16.81
CA LEU A 42 -8.33 -14.73 15.51
C LEU A 42 -9.54 -15.55 15.03
N PRO A 43 -9.96 -15.40 13.76
CA PRO A 43 -10.96 -16.27 13.17
C PRO A 43 -10.55 -17.74 13.26
N GLU A 44 -11.52 -18.65 13.42
CA GLU A 44 -11.25 -20.10 13.39
C GLU A 44 -10.72 -20.54 12.01
N ASP A 45 -11.25 -19.95 10.95
CA ASP A 45 -10.74 -20.11 9.58
C ASP A 45 -9.98 -18.86 9.15
N LEU A 46 -8.67 -19.02 8.96
CA LEU A 46 -7.78 -17.97 8.46
C LEU A 46 -7.84 -17.96 6.93
N GLY A 47 -8.91 -17.37 6.40
CA GLY A 47 -9.06 -17.17 4.96
C GLY A 47 -7.84 -16.47 4.35
N GLN A 48 -7.49 -16.84 3.13
CA GLN A 48 -6.29 -16.36 2.44
C GLN A 48 -6.24 -14.82 2.34
N ASP A 49 -7.38 -14.17 2.13
CA ASP A 49 -7.47 -12.71 2.05
C ASP A 49 -7.09 -12.02 3.36
N PHE A 50 -7.44 -12.62 4.51
CA PHE A 50 -7.06 -12.09 5.82
C PHE A 50 -5.56 -12.25 6.06
N ILE A 51 -5.00 -13.40 5.69
CA ILE A 51 -3.55 -13.65 5.80
C ILE A 51 -2.78 -12.65 4.94
N HIS A 52 -3.20 -12.45 3.68
CA HIS A 52 -2.57 -11.48 2.79
C HIS A 52 -2.69 -10.06 3.34
N ALA A 53 -3.85 -9.68 3.90
CA ALA A 53 -4.04 -8.36 4.49
C ALA A 53 -3.09 -8.11 5.68
N LEU A 54 -2.90 -9.13 6.55
CA LEU A 54 -1.94 -9.06 7.65
C LEU A 54 -0.49 -8.97 7.15
N GLN A 55 -0.12 -9.75 6.14
CA GLN A 55 1.22 -9.68 5.54
C GLN A 55 1.49 -8.31 4.94
N GLU A 56 0.51 -7.76 4.22
CA GLU A 56 0.63 -6.47 3.55
C GLU A 56 0.79 -5.31 4.55
N VAL A 57 -0.03 -5.25 5.61
CA VAL A 57 0.09 -4.16 6.59
C VAL A 57 1.39 -4.22 7.39
N LEU A 58 1.88 -5.43 7.65
CA LEU A 58 3.10 -5.71 8.39
C LEU A 58 4.37 -5.66 7.53
N SER A 59 4.26 -5.52 6.21
CA SER A 59 5.43 -5.45 5.31
C SER A 59 6.13 -4.09 5.29
N GLY A 60 5.59 -3.09 6.01
CA GLY A 60 6.15 -1.74 6.05
C GLY A 60 5.79 -0.94 4.81
N LEU A 61 4.48 -0.79 4.55
CA LEU A 61 3.98 -0.04 3.39
C LEU A 61 4.52 1.40 3.34
N LEU A 62 4.87 1.85 2.14
CA LEU A 62 5.42 3.16 1.86
C LEU A 62 4.43 3.98 1.04
N LYS A 63 3.88 5.03 1.66
CA LYS A 63 3.07 6.01 0.93
C LYS A 63 3.93 6.79 -0.05
N VAL A 64 3.50 6.86 -1.30
CA VAL A 64 4.09 7.71 -2.33
C VAL A 64 3.03 8.64 -2.88
N THR A 65 3.08 9.90 -2.47
CA THR A 65 2.15 10.92 -2.97
C THR A 65 2.56 11.39 -4.37
N VAL A 66 1.61 11.38 -5.30
CA VAL A 66 1.74 11.93 -6.65
C VAL A 66 0.80 13.12 -6.77
N LYS A 67 1.38 14.32 -6.95
CA LYS A 67 0.59 15.52 -7.21
C LYS A 67 0.20 15.60 -8.68
N THR A 68 -1.02 16.03 -8.96
CA THR A 68 -1.52 16.22 -10.34
C THR A 68 -0.59 17.08 -11.20
N ALA A 69 -0.01 18.15 -10.65
CA ALA A 69 0.95 19.01 -11.36
C ALA A 69 2.25 18.28 -11.74
N SER A 70 2.78 17.45 -10.84
CA SER A 70 3.99 16.65 -11.09
C SER A 70 3.74 15.55 -12.11
N LEU A 71 2.58 14.88 -12.01
CA LEU A 71 2.16 13.90 -13.00
C LEU A 71 2.03 14.54 -14.39
N ARG A 72 1.35 15.69 -14.48
CA ARG A 72 1.23 16.45 -15.73
C ARG A 72 2.60 16.82 -16.30
N ALA A 73 3.52 17.31 -15.46
CA ALA A 73 4.88 17.64 -15.88
C ALA A 73 5.62 16.42 -16.43
N GLY A 74 5.52 15.26 -15.75
CA GLY A 74 6.10 14.00 -16.21
C GLY A 74 5.55 13.54 -17.57
N LEU A 75 4.23 13.60 -17.75
CA LEU A 75 3.58 13.22 -19.00
C LEU A 75 3.92 14.15 -20.18
N LEU A 76 4.23 15.42 -19.89
CA LEU A 76 4.64 16.41 -20.91
C LEU A 76 6.15 16.40 -21.17
N LYS A 77 6.94 15.58 -20.47
CA LYS A 77 8.39 15.44 -20.68
C LYS A 77 8.65 15.01 -22.11
N GLY A 78 9.37 15.81 -22.89
CA GLY A 78 9.60 15.57 -24.32
C GLY A 78 8.58 16.25 -25.26
N GLY A 79 7.66 17.06 -24.76
CA GLY A 79 6.80 17.93 -25.55
C GLY A 79 5.51 17.30 -26.09
N SER A 80 4.78 18.12 -26.88
CA SER A 80 3.50 17.78 -27.52
C SER A 80 3.51 18.15 -29.01
N PRO A 81 2.78 17.43 -29.88
CA PRO A 81 1.97 16.24 -29.58
C PRO A 81 2.82 15.01 -29.27
N ALA A 82 2.22 14.02 -28.63
CA ALA A 82 2.85 12.73 -28.32
C ALA A 82 1.93 11.58 -28.71
N THR A 83 2.52 10.49 -29.17
CA THR A 83 1.85 9.22 -29.45
C THR A 83 1.45 8.51 -28.16
N PRO A 84 0.47 7.58 -28.21
CA PRO A 84 0.13 6.76 -27.03
C PRO A 84 1.33 5.98 -26.47
N ALA A 85 2.25 5.53 -27.33
CA ALA A 85 3.45 4.81 -26.91
C ALA A 85 4.40 5.71 -26.10
N GLU A 86 4.62 6.94 -26.55
CA GLU A 86 5.42 7.92 -25.81
C GLU A 86 4.77 8.27 -24.47
N MET A 87 3.44 8.43 -24.42
CA MET A 87 2.73 8.73 -23.17
C MET A 87 2.85 7.62 -22.13
N LYS A 88 2.75 6.35 -22.54
CA LYS A 88 2.97 5.20 -21.65
C LYS A 88 4.40 5.18 -21.11
N LYS A 89 5.38 5.31 -22.00
CA LYS A 89 6.80 5.33 -21.61
C LYS A 89 7.11 6.45 -20.63
N ARG A 90 6.61 7.67 -20.86
CA ARG A 90 6.80 8.81 -19.94
C ARG A 90 6.19 8.56 -18.57
N PHE A 91 5.03 7.90 -18.52
CA PHE A 91 4.39 7.53 -17.26
C PHE A 91 5.18 6.46 -16.50
N GLU A 92 5.64 5.43 -17.20
CA GLU A 92 6.51 4.38 -16.64
C GLU A 92 7.79 4.99 -16.07
N GLU A 93 8.51 5.80 -16.86
CA GLU A 93 9.72 6.50 -16.41
C GLU A 93 9.47 7.40 -15.20
N TYR A 94 8.33 8.11 -15.17
CA TYR A 94 7.94 8.94 -14.03
C TYR A 94 7.74 8.11 -12.76
N LEU A 95 7.04 6.97 -12.85
CA LEU A 95 6.83 6.07 -11.72
C LEU A 95 8.15 5.43 -11.25
N ASP A 96 9.01 5.02 -12.17
CA ASP A 96 10.33 4.46 -11.87
C ASP A 96 11.23 5.48 -11.16
N GLU A 97 11.23 6.73 -11.62
CA GLU A 97 11.95 7.83 -10.96
C GLU A 97 11.42 8.03 -9.53
N LEU A 98 10.09 8.02 -9.34
CA LEU A 98 9.45 8.27 -8.06
C LEU A 98 9.61 7.12 -7.04
N THR A 99 9.74 5.90 -7.54
CA THR A 99 9.82 4.67 -6.73
C THR A 99 11.23 4.08 -6.67
N ARG A 100 12.22 4.74 -7.29
CA ARG A 100 13.62 4.35 -7.26
C ARG A 100 14.12 4.07 -5.85
N GLY A 101 14.73 2.90 -5.68
CA GLY A 101 15.31 2.47 -4.40
C GLY A 101 14.28 2.01 -3.36
N LYS A 102 12.99 1.96 -3.71
CA LYS A 102 11.93 1.41 -2.84
C LYS A 102 11.62 -0.02 -3.27
N GLU A 103 11.18 -0.83 -2.31
CA GLU A 103 10.68 -2.17 -2.59
C GLU A 103 9.29 -2.07 -3.26
N PRO A 104 9.11 -2.54 -4.51
CA PRO A 104 7.87 -2.34 -5.26
C PRO A 104 6.62 -2.89 -4.57
N GLY A 105 6.75 -4.02 -3.87
CA GLY A 105 5.65 -4.65 -3.14
C GLY A 105 5.05 -3.76 -2.05
N ASN A 106 5.86 -2.90 -1.45
CA ASN A 106 5.49 -2.07 -0.31
C ASN A 106 5.00 -0.68 -0.72
N VAL A 107 5.22 -0.26 -1.97
CA VAL A 107 4.82 1.09 -2.42
C VAL A 107 3.32 1.17 -2.65
N ARG A 108 2.68 2.20 -2.07
CA ARG A 108 1.29 2.56 -2.33
C ARG A 108 1.22 3.99 -2.84
N ILE A 109 0.89 4.14 -4.12
CA ILE A 109 0.78 5.44 -4.78
C ILE A 109 -0.57 6.06 -4.42
N VAL A 110 -0.54 7.28 -3.90
CA VAL A 110 -1.72 8.09 -3.56
C VAL A 110 -1.71 9.34 -4.45
N LEU A 111 -2.77 9.53 -5.23
CA LEU A 111 -2.92 10.73 -6.06
C LEU A 111 -3.51 11.87 -5.22
N GLU A 112 -2.89 13.05 -5.28
CA GLU A 112 -3.30 14.29 -4.61
C GLU A 112 -3.48 15.45 -5.62
#